data_AF-A0A7X8X189-F1
#
_entry.id   AF-A0A7X8X189-F1
#
_cell.length_a   1.000
_cell.length_b   1.000
_cell.length_c   1.000
_cell.angle_alpha   90.00
_cell.angle_beta   90.00
_cell.angle_gamma   90.00
#
_symmetry.space_group_name_H-M   'P 1'
#
loop_
_entity.id
_entity.type
_entity.pdbx_description
1 polymer ?
#
loop_
_entity_poly.entity_id
_entity_poly.type
_entity_poly.pdbx_seq_one_letter_code
_entity_poly.pdbx_strand_id
1 'polypeptide(L)'
;NGEGKVIKEAQDFDNSHDGFYLLLKALQSVGGQIKIGFESTGHYSVNLKHFLIEHGYSFMEVNPVLIKRFSESATIRKTKTDKIDALTISNYLATVDYNPTLTKYYQIYHINN
;
A
#
# COMPACT_ATOMS: atom_id res chain seq x y z
N ASN A 1 -13.16 19.40 8.17
CA ASN A 1 -12.86 19.24 6.73
C ASN A 1 -11.69 18.28 6.61
N GLY A 2 -11.98 16.98 6.62
CA GLY A 2 -11.02 15.89 6.86
C GLY A 2 -10.57 15.19 5.59
N GLU A 3 -10.39 15.93 4.49
CA GLU A 3 -9.79 15.37 3.28
C GLU A 3 -8.26 15.43 3.44
N GLY A 4 -7.63 14.26 3.43
CA GLY A 4 -6.17 14.17 3.51
C GLY A 4 -5.51 15.00 2.39
N LYS A 5 -4.41 15.68 2.71
CA LYS A 5 -3.64 16.44 1.73
C LYS A 5 -2.69 15.50 0.99
N VAL A 6 -2.70 15.55 -0.34
CA VAL A 6 -1.68 14.89 -1.16
C VAL A 6 -0.33 15.58 -0.92
N ILE A 7 0.62 14.87 -0.33
CA ILE A 7 1.98 15.37 -0.05
C ILE A 7 2.93 15.09 -1.23
N LYS A 8 2.65 14.03 -2.00
CA LYS A 8 3.41 13.62 -3.18
C LYS A 8 2.48 12.99 -4.21
N GLU A 9 2.66 13.30 -5.49
CA GLU A 9 1.88 12.70 -6.57
C GLU A 9 2.18 11.20 -6.73
N ALA A 10 1.26 10.45 -7.34
CA ALA A 10 1.46 9.04 -7.66
C ALA A 10 2.66 8.87 -8.61
N GLN A 11 3.57 7.99 -8.24
CA GLN A 11 4.77 7.67 -9.00
C GLN A 11 4.78 6.17 -9.29
N ASP A 12 5.05 5.84 -10.55
CA ASP A 12 5.26 4.46 -10.97
C ASP A 12 6.70 4.05 -10.64
N PHE A 13 6.88 2.78 -10.25
CA PHE A 13 8.19 2.19 -10.03
C PHE A 13 8.15 0.73 -10.47
N ASP A 14 9.30 0.23 -10.94
CA ASP A 14 9.43 -1.15 -11.37
C ASP A 14 9.45 -2.11 -10.18
N ASN A 15 8.98 -3.34 -10.39
CA ASN A 15 9.13 -4.44 -9.42
C ASN A 15 10.57 -4.98 -9.43
N SER A 16 11.52 -4.10 -9.14
CA SER A 16 12.95 -4.32 -9.12
C SER A 16 13.55 -3.69 -7.87
N HIS A 17 14.78 -4.08 -7.54
CA HIS A 17 15.51 -3.49 -6.41
C HIS A 17 15.61 -1.96 -6.54
N ASP A 18 15.91 -1.45 -7.73
CA ASP A 18 16.05 0.00 -7.96
C ASP A 18 14.70 0.71 -7.84
N GLY A 19 13.62 0.12 -8.33
CA GLY A 19 12.26 0.65 -8.17
C GLY A 19 11.84 0.72 -6.70
N PHE A 20 12.16 -0.31 -5.91
CA PHE A 20 11.90 -0.30 -4.47
C PHE A 20 12.75 0.73 -3.72
N TYR A 21 13.97 1.00 -4.16
CA TYR A 21 14.79 2.05 -3.58
C TYR A 21 14.22 3.45 -3.86
N LEU A 22 13.59 3.66 -5.01
CA LEU A 22 12.82 4.89 -5.29
C LEU A 22 11.63 5.03 -4.33
N LEU A 23 10.89 3.95 -4.09
CA LEU A 23 9.82 3.91 -3.10
C LEU A 23 10.35 4.25 -1.69
N LEU A 24 11.46 3.64 -1.28
CA LEU A 24 12.08 3.89 0.03
C LEU A 24 12.42 5.38 0.22
N LYS A 25 13.06 6.01 -0.77
CA LYS A 25 13.37 7.44 -0.75
C LYS A 25 12.09 8.29 -0.64
N ALA A 26 11.03 7.88 -1.33
CA ALA A 26 9.75 8.58 -1.25
C ALA A 26 9.15 8.48 0.16
N LEU A 27 9.13 7.30 0.77
CA LEU A 27 8.65 7.09 2.14
C LEU A 27 9.47 7.91 3.15
N GLN A 28 10.80 7.85 3.06
CA GLN A 28 11.70 8.60 3.95
C GLN A 28 11.50 10.12 3.83
N SER A 29 11.20 10.63 2.63
CA SER A 29 10.98 12.07 2.42
C SER A 29 9.70 12.61 3.08
N VAL A 30 8.70 11.76 3.33
CA VAL A 30 7.45 12.16 4.01
C VAL A 30 7.67 12.26 5.52
N GLY A 31 8.43 11.33 6.10
CA GLY A 31 8.70 11.26 7.53
C GLY A 31 7.47 10.91 8.38
N GLY A 32 7.69 10.69 9.68
CA GLY A 32 6.62 10.40 10.65
C GLY A 32 6.05 8.98 10.56
N GLN A 33 4.85 8.79 11.10
CA GLN A 33 4.17 7.49 11.10
C GLN A 33 3.52 7.25 9.73
N ILE A 34 4.06 6.29 8.98
CA ILE A 34 3.57 5.95 7.64
C ILE A 34 2.71 4.69 7.71
N LYS A 35 1.51 4.77 7.15
CA LYS A 35 0.64 3.63 6.89
C LYS A 35 0.75 3.27 5.42
N ILE A 36 1.14 2.04 5.13
CA ILE A 36 1.25 1.54 3.75
C ILE A 36 0.12 0.55 3.53
N GLY A 37 -0.52 0.61 2.37
CA GLY A 37 -1.44 -0.44 1.97
C GLY A 37 -1.56 -0.56 0.46
N PHE A 38 -1.82 -1.78 0.03
CA PHE A 38 -1.94 -2.15 -1.37
C PHE A 38 -2.92 -3.32 -1.51
N GLU A 39 -3.45 -3.47 -2.71
CA GLU A 39 -4.35 -4.57 -3.05
C GLU A 39 -3.57 -5.90 -3.04
N SER A 40 -4.18 -6.94 -2.47
CA SER A 40 -3.60 -8.29 -2.46
C SER A 40 -3.63 -8.89 -3.87
N THR A 41 -2.55 -8.71 -4.64
CA THR A 41 -2.41 -9.17 -6.04
C THR A 41 -1.68 -10.50 -6.20
N GLY A 42 -1.63 -11.34 -5.16
CA GLY A 42 -0.93 -12.63 -5.20
C GLY A 42 0.59 -12.49 -5.12
N HIS A 43 1.34 -13.43 -5.70
CA HIS A 43 2.79 -13.57 -5.52
C HIS A 43 3.62 -12.37 -6.02
N TYR A 44 3.09 -11.55 -6.92
CA TYR A 44 3.80 -10.38 -7.46
C TYR A 44 4.20 -9.35 -6.40
N SER A 45 3.46 -9.31 -5.28
CA SER A 45 3.71 -8.40 -4.16
C SER A 45 4.74 -8.94 -3.15
N VAL A 46 5.22 -10.18 -3.28
CA VAL A 46 6.12 -10.83 -2.30
C VAL A 46 7.43 -10.07 -2.12
N ASN A 47 8.08 -9.69 -3.22
CA ASN A 47 9.35 -8.95 -3.15
C ASN A 47 9.17 -7.57 -2.49
N LEU A 48 8.07 -6.88 -2.81
CA LEU A 48 7.74 -5.61 -2.17
C LEU A 48 7.50 -5.78 -0.67
N LYS A 49 6.77 -6.83 -0.25
CA LYS A 49 6.54 -7.14 1.17
C LYS A 49 7.84 -7.38 1.91
N HIS A 50 8.74 -8.17 1.34
CA HIS A 50 10.05 -8.44 1.93
C HIS A 50 10.82 -7.14 2.10
N PHE A 51 10.91 -6.36 1.04
CA PHE A 51 11.63 -5.10 1.05
C PHE A 51 11.10 -4.14 2.13
N LEU A 52 9.77 -4.00 2.26
CA LEU A 52 9.17 -3.16 3.29
C LEU A 52 9.48 -3.66 4.70
N ILE A 53 9.43 -4.98 4.90
CA ILE A 53 9.72 -5.66 6.17
C ILE A 53 11.17 -5.42 6.60
N GLU A 54 12.12 -5.64 5.70
CA GLU A 54 13.56 -5.45 5.94
C GLU A 54 13.89 -4.00 6.32
N HIS A 55 13.12 -3.03 5.80
CA HIS A 55 13.31 -1.60 6.08
C HIS A 55 12.44 -1.09 7.25
N GLY A 56 11.80 -1.99 8.00
CA GLY A 56 11.05 -1.65 9.22
C GLY A 56 9.67 -1.02 8.96
N TYR A 57 9.15 -1.10 7.73
CA TYR A 57 7.83 -0.61 7.40
C TYR A 57 6.76 -1.68 7.61
N SER A 58 5.63 -1.26 8.20
CA SER A 58 4.42 -2.06 8.20
C SER A 58 3.54 -1.75 7.00
N PHE A 59 2.78 -2.74 6.58
CA PHE A 59 1.79 -2.60 5.52
C PHE A 59 0.52 -3.38 5.83
N MET A 60 -0.57 -2.97 5.19
CA MET A 60 -1.86 -3.65 5.22
C MET A 60 -2.24 -4.09 3.81
N GLU A 61 -2.48 -5.38 3.64
CA GLU A 61 -3.06 -5.90 2.40
C GLU A 61 -4.56 -5.76 2.42
N VAL A 62 -5.12 -5.17 1.37
CA VAL A 62 -6.56 -5.01 1.23
C VAL A 62 -7.10 -5.97 0.17
N ASN A 63 -8.24 -6.59 0.45
CA ASN A 63 -8.88 -7.49 -0.49
C ASN A 63 -9.40 -6.70 -1.72
N PRO A 64 -9.07 -7.13 -2.96
CA PRO A 64 -9.61 -6.59 -4.20
C PRO A 64 -11.10 -6.26 -4.19
N VAL A 65 -11.90 -7.17 -3.62
CA VAL A 65 -13.36 -7.06 -3.57
C VAL A 65 -13.79 -5.90 -2.68
N LEU A 66 -13.07 -5.64 -1.59
CA LEU A 66 -13.37 -4.53 -0.68
C LEU A 66 -13.02 -3.19 -1.32
N ILE A 67 -11.86 -3.09 -1.99
CA ILE A 67 -11.47 -1.87 -2.73
C ILE A 67 -12.47 -1.58 -3.85
N LYS A 68 -12.89 -2.61 -4.59
CA LYS A 68 -13.91 -2.48 -5.64
C LYS A 68 -15.23 -1.94 -5.09
N ARG A 69 -15.75 -2.53 -4.01
CA ARG A 69 -17.00 -2.07 -3.36
C ARG A 69 -16.88 -0.64 -2.83
N PHE A 70 -15.74 -0.29 -2.24
CA PHE A 70 -15.47 1.06 -1.75
C PHE A 70 -15.45 2.07 -2.91
N SER A 71 -14.77 1.74 -4.01
CA SER A 71 -14.74 2.56 -5.23
C SER A 71 -16.15 2.76 -5.81
N GLU A 72 -16.93 1.69 -5.95
CA GLU A 72 -18.32 1.75 -6.43
C GLU A 72 -19.23 2.59 -5.54
N SER A 73 -18.97 2.64 -4.22
CA SER A 73 -19.70 3.50 -3.29
C SER A 73 -19.29 4.97 -3.37
N ALA A 74 -18.06 5.25 -3.79
CA ALA A 74 -17.49 6.59 -3.84
C ALA A 74 -17.67 7.27 -5.21
N THR A 75 -17.76 6.52 -6.30
CA THR A 75 -17.87 7.07 -7.67
C THR A 75 -18.64 6.16 -8.64
N ILE A 76 -19.38 6.78 -9.56
CA ILE A 76 -20.11 6.11 -10.65
C ILE A 76 -19.24 6.03 -11.93
N ARG A 77 -18.09 6.72 -11.97
CA ARG A 77 -17.22 6.76 -13.16
C ARG A 77 -16.50 5.43 -13.37
N LYS A 78 -16.58 4.89 -14.59
CA LYS A 78 -15.96 3.62 -14.98
C LYS A 78 -14.47 3.72 -15.36
N THR A 79 -13.86 4.90 -15.29
CA THR A 79 -12.46 5.09 -15.71
C THR A 79 -11.52 4.65 -14.59
N LYS A 80 -11.00 3.43 -14.72
CA LYS A 80 -9.99 2.86 -13.82
C LYS A 80 -8.59 3.21 -14.36
N THR A 81 -7.77 3.85 -13.53
CA THR A 81 -6.35 4.09 -13.79
C THR A 81 -5.57 3.78 -12.53
N ASP A 82 -4.31 3.36 -12.64
CA ASP A 82 -3.48 2.99 -11.48
C ASP A 82 -3.40 4.14 -10.45
N LYS A 83 -3.42 5.40 -10.92
CA LYS A 83 -3.46 6.60 -10.06
C LYS A 83 -4.76 6.72 -9.27
N ILE A 84 -5.91 6.42 -9.89
CA ILE A 84 -7.22 6.44 -9.23
C ILE A 84 -7.31 5.30 -8.21
N ASP A 85 -6.78 4.12 -8.55
CA ASP A 85 -6.77 2.97 -7.64
C ASP A 85 -5.88 3.23 -6.42
N ALA A 86 -4.69 3.81 -6.61
CA ALA A 86 -3.80 4.20 -5.51
C ALA A 86 -4.47 5.22 -4.57
N LEU A 87 -5.15 6.22 -5.12
CA LEU A 87 -5.91 7.19 -4.32
C LEU A 87 -7.08 6.53 -3.59
N THR A 88 -7.79 5.60 -4.23
CA THR A 88 -8.90 4.85 -3.63
C THR A 88 -8.42 4.04 -2.43
N ILE A 89 -7.29 3.34 -2.56
CA ILE A 89 -6.68 2.58 -1.47
C ILE A 89 -6.25 3.52 -0.34
N SER A 90 -5.64 4.67 -0.65
CA SER A 90 -5.26 5.67 0.35
C SER A 90 -6.46 6.19 1.14
N ASN A 91 -7.56 6.52 0.46
CA ASN A 91 -8.81 6.94 1.10
C ASN A 91 -9.41 5.81 1.94
N TYR A 92 -9.39 4.57 1.45
CA TYR A 92 -9.85 3.42 2.22
C TYR A 92 -9.06 3.27 3.52
N LEU A 93 -7.72 3.35 3.48
CA LEU A 93 -6.85 3.30 4.67
C LEU A 93 -7.09 4.43 5.66
N ALA A 94 -7.58 5.59 5.20
CA ALA A 94 -7.95 6.70 6.09
C ALA A 94 -9.27 6.43 6.84
N THR A 95 -10.13 5.56 6.31
CA THR A 95 -11.45 5.22 6.91
C THR A 95 -11.44 4.00 7.80
N VAL A 96 -10.46 3.12 7.67
CA VAL A 96 -10.38 1.87 8.43
C VAL A 96 -9.27 1.90 9.48
N ASP A 97 -9.44 1.11 10.54
CA ASP A 97 -8.37 0.89 11.49
C ASP A 97 -7.19 0.21 10.80
N TYR A 98 -6.00 0.76 11.04
CA TYR A 98 -4.78 0.24 10.45
C TYR A 98 -4.37 -1.05 11.15
N ASN A 99 -4.61 -2.18 10.49
CA ASN A 99 -4.27 -3.51 10.99
C ASN A 99 -3.17 -4.13 10.11
N PRO A 100 -1.89 -3.98 10.47
CA PRO A 100 -0.79 -4.40 9.62
C PRO A 100 -0.75 -5.93 9.47
N THR A 101 -0.65 -6.39 8.22
CA THR A 101 -0.49 -7.82 7.86
C THR A 101 0.84 -8.39 8.39
N LEU A 102 1.79 -7.51 8.71
CA LEU A 102 3.16 -7.76 9.14
C LEU A 102 3.29 -8.82 10.25
N THR A 103 2.39 -8.82 11.25
CA THR A 103 2.46 -9.75 12.40
C THR A 103 2.42 -11.21 11.97
N LYS A 104 1.60 -11.56 10.96
CA LYS A 104 1.50 -12.95 10.47
C LYS A 104 2.67 -13.32 9.56
N TYR A 105 3.15 -12.36 8.76
CA TYR A 105 4.27 -12.60 7.85
C TYR A 105 5.57 -12.80 8.63
N TYR A 106 5.94 -11.90 9.54
CA TYR A 106 7.14 -12.06 10.37
C TYR A 106 7.19 -13.42 11.07
N GLN A 107 6.06 -13.89 11.61
CA GLN A 107 5.97 -15.22 12.22
C GLN A 107 6.33 -16.32 11.21
N ILE A 108 5.71 -16.34 10.03
CA ILE A 108 6.00 -17.35 9.00
C ILE A 108 7.45 -17.28 8.52
N TYR A 109 8.04 -16.09 8.41
CA TYR A 109 9.40 -15.92 7.89
C TYR A 109 10.49 -16.39 8.84
N HIS A 110 10.33 -16.15 10.14
CA HIS A 110 11.30 -16.60 11.15
C HIS A 110 11.17 -18.10 11.49
N ILE A 111 10.08 -18.75 11.09
CA ILE A 111 9.89 -20.20 11.30
C ILE A 111 10.48 -21.01 10.13
N ASN A 112 10.64 -20.40 8.95
CA ASN A 112 11.12 -21.06 7.72
C ASN A 112 12.55 -20.68 7.30
N ASN A 113 13.30 -19.98 8.16
CA ASN A 113 14.76 -19.77 8.08
C ASN A 113 15.41 -20.26 9.37
#